data_AF-Q3LVP0-F1
#
_entry.id   AF-Q3LVP0-F1
#
_cell.length_a   1.000
_cell.length_b   1.000
_cell.length_c   1.000
_cell.angle_alpha   90.00
_cell.angle_beta   90.00
_cell.angle_gamma   90.00
#
_symmetry.space_group_name_H-M   'P 1'
#
loop_
_entity.id
_entity.type
_entity.pdbx_description
1 polymer ?
#
loop_
_entity_poly.entity_id
_entity_poly.type
_entity_poly.pdbx_seq_one_letter_code
_entity_poly.pdbx_strand_id
1 'polypeptide(L)'
;EEDNSIQINPKFADQVIKVGKELPAGLRKGLEALLKNYVDVFAWEPEDMTGIPRTVGEHRLNVNPDFTPIKQKKRPMARERNDVVNKEVMELVKAGVLRPTQFPLWVANPVLV
;
A
#
# COMPACT_ATOMS: atom_id res chain seq x y z
N GLU A 1 -20.48 -0.07 -24.47
CA GLU A 1 -20.03 -1.11 -23.51
C GLU A 1 -20.62 -0.77 -22.16
N GLU A 2 -21.27 -1.70 -21.47
CA GLU A 2 -21.73 -1.43 -20.10
C GLU A 2 -20.50 -1.35 -19.19
N ASP A 3 -20.31 -0.17 -18.60
CA ASP A 3 -19.28 0.06 -17.61
C ASP A 3 -19.58 -0.82 -16.38
N ASN A 4 -18.68 -1.75 -16.11
CA ASN A 4 -18.77 -2.64 -14.96
C ASN A 4 -18.08 -2.06 -13.72
N SER A 5 -17.71 -0.78 -13.79
CA SER A 5 -17.12 -0.01 -12.71
C SER A 5 -18.20 0.59 -11.82
N ILE A 6 -17.91 0.65 -10.53
CA ILE A 6 -18.75 1.30 -9.53
C ILE A 6 -17.89 2.30 -8.78
N GLN A 7 -18.33 3.56 -8.77
CA GLN A 7 -17.76 4.59 -7.92
C GLN A 7 -18.43 4.54 -6.54
N ILE A 8 -17.62 4.28 -5.51
CA ILE A 8 -18.10 4.07 -4.15
C ILE A 8 -17.74 5.24 -3.24
N ASN A 9 -16.55 5.81 -3.40
CA ASN A 9 -16.11 6.99 -2.66
C ASN A 9 -16.03 8.24 -3.57
N PRO A 10 -16.87 9.26 -3.36
CA PRO A 10 -16.81 10.51 -4.12
C PRO A 10 -15.51 11.31 -4.00
N LYS A 11 -14.76 11.12 -2.90
CA LYS A 11 -13.48 11.80 -2.70
C LYS A 11 -12.37 11.25 -3.60
N PHE A 12 -12.51 9.99 -4.03
CA PHE A 12 -11.53 9.27 -4.84
C PHE A 12 -12.24 8.72 -6.09
N ALA A 13 -12.80 9.62 -6.90
CA ALA A 13 -13.62 9.26 -8.06
C ALA A 13 -12.88 8.38 -9.08
N ASP A 14 -11.55 8.52 -9.13
CA ASP A 14 -10.66 7.78 -10.03
C ASP A 14 -10.47 6.32 -9.58
N GLN A 15 -10.75 6.01 -8.31
CA GLN A 15 -10.65 4.68 -7.72
C GLN A 15 -12.00 3.96 -7.81
N VAL A 16 -12.18 3.19 -8.88
CA VAL A 16 -13.41 2.45 -9.14
C VAL A 16 -13.27 0.95 -8.86
N ILE A 17 -14.34 0.34 -8.34
CA ILE A 17 -14.39 -1.12 -8.15
C ILE A 17 -15.04 -1.77 -9.36
N LYS A 18 -14.37 -2.76 -9.94
CA LYS A 18 -14.91 -3.56 -11.04
C LYS A 18 -15.72 -4.72 -10.49
N VAL A 19 -16.97 -4.79 -10.93
CA VAL A 19 -17.91 -5.85 -10.58
C VAL A 19 -18.15 -6.75 -11.79
N GLY A 20 -18.40 -8.04 -11.56
CA GLY A 20 -18.63 -9.01 -12.64
C GLY A 20 -19.85 -8.63 -13.49
N LYS A 21 -19.73 -8.73 -14.82
CA LYS A 21 -20.82 -8.40 -15.76
C LYS A 21 -22.01 -9.37 -15.66
N GLU A 22 -21.76 -10.61 -15.24
CA GLU A 22 -22.74 -11.69 -15.14
C GLU A 22 -23.61 -11.60 -13.88
N LEU A 23 -23.40 -10.60 -13.02
CA LEU A 23 -24.17 -10.43 -11.81
C LEU A 23 -25.61 -10.01 -12.11
N PRO A 24 -26.63 -10.71 -11.58
CA PRO A 24 -28.02 -10.31 -11.73
C PRO A 24 -28.23 -8.86 -11.25
N ALA A 25 -29.04 -8.08 -11.98
CA ALA A 25 -29.21 -6.64 -11.72
C ALA A 25 -29.61 -6.32 -10.26
N GLY A 26 -30.47 -7.14 -9.65
CA GLY A 26 -30.86 -6.98 -8.25
C GLY A 26 -29.69 -7.18 -7.28
N LEU A 27 -28.86 -8.20 -7.53
CA LEU A 27 -27.68 -8.49 -6.72
C LEU A 27 -26.59 -7.43 -6.92
N ARG A 28 -26.42 -6.92 -8.14
CA ARG A 28 -25.49 -5.82 -8.44
C ARG A 28 -25.86 -4.55 -7.66
N LYS A 29 -27.14 -4.17 -7.64
CA LYS A 29 -27.60 -3.01 -6.85
C LYS A 29 -27.41 -3.23 -5.35
N GLY A 30 -27.69 -4.44 -4.85
CA GLY A 30 -27.46 -4.79 -3.45
C GLY A 30 -25.98 -4.69 -3.05
N LEU A 31 -25.09 -5.21 -3.90
CA LEU A 31 -23.64 -5.13 -3.71
C LEU A 31 -23.14 -3.68 -3.75
N GLU A 32 -23.62 -2.88 -4.70
CA GLU A 32 -23.26 -1.45 -4.77
C GLU A 32 -23.65 -0.71 -3.48
N ALA A 33 -24.88 -0.92 -3.00
CA ALA A 33 -25.35 -0.31 -1.76
C ALA A 33 -24.51 -0.77 -0.55
N LEU A 34 -24.17 -2.06 -0.49
CA LEU A 34 -23.31 -2.61 0.56
C LEU A 34 -21.93 -1.94 0.55
N LEU A 35 -21.28 -1.87 -0.60
CA LEU A 35 -19.95 -1.28 -0.71
C LEU A 35 -19.95 0.22 -0.36
N LYS A 36 -20.99 0.96 -0.74
CA LYS A 36 -21.19 2.37 -0.36
C LYS A 36 -21.42 2.55 1.15
N ASN A 37 -22.12 1.60 1.78
CA ASN A 37 -22.35 1.65 3.23
C ASN A 37 -21.08 1.36 4.04
N TYR A 38 -20.14 0.58 3.49
CA TYR A 38 -18.86 0.23 4.11
C TYR A 38 -17.68 0.90 3.40
N VAL A 39 -17.88 2.14 2.94
CA VAL A 39 -16.84 2.90 2.22
C VAL A 39 -15.59 3.12 3.07
N ASP A 40 -15.73 3.15 4.39
CA ASP A 40 -14.68 3.34 5.40
C ASP A 40 -13.81 2.09 5.65
N VAL A 41 -14.22 0.92 5.17
CA VAL A 41 -13.46 -0.33 5.33
C VAL A 41 -12.28 -0.43 4.36
N PHE A 42 -12.30 0.35 3.28
CA PHE A 42 -11.26 0.34 2.25
C PHE A 42 -10.15 1.33 2.57
N ALA A 43 -8.94 1.01 2.12
CA ALA A 43 -7.82 1.96 2.11
C ALA A 43 -7.83 2.75 0.80
N TRP A 44 -8.22 4.01 0.84
CA TRP A 44 -8.26 4.91 -0.32
C TRP A 44 -6.98 5.69 -0.50
N GLU A 45 -6.32 6.01 0.60
CA GLU A 45 -4.97 6.57 0.64
C GLU A 45 -4.04 5.71 1.49
N PRO A 46 -2.71 5.81 1.33
CA PRO A 46 -1.75 5.03 2.12
C PRO A 46 -1.96 5.15 3.63
N GLU A 47 -2.40 6.32 4.11
CA GLU A 47 -2.69 6.60 5.52
C GLU A 47 -3.86 5.76 6.08
N ASP A 48 -4.79 5.31 5.24
CA ASP A 48 -5.90 4.44 5.65
C ASP A 48 -5.43 3.01 5.98
N MET A 49 -4.22 2.62 5.55
CA MET A 49 -3.61 1.32 5.86
C MET A 49 -3.10 1.27 7.30
N THR A 50 -4.03 1.39 8.25
CA THR A 50 -3.79 1.24 9.68
C THR A 50 -3.43 -0.23 9.95
N GLY A 51 -2.12 -0.52 9.95
CA GLY A 51 -1.61 -1.88 10.08
C GLY A 51 -2.10 -2.61 11.34
N ILE A 52 -1.81 -3.90 11.42
CA ILE A 52 -2.22 -4.74 12.56
C ILE A 52 -1.46 -4.31 13.84
N PRO A 53 -2.16 -4.09 14.97
CA PRO A 53 -1.48 -3.78 16.23
C PRO A 53 -0.50 -4.89 16.64
N ARG A 54 0.68 -4.51 17.15
CA ARG A 54 1.70 -5.49 17.61
C ARG A 54 1.20 -6.43 18.71
N THR A 55 0.21 -5.99 19.48
CA THR A 55 -0.46 -6.81 20.51
C THR A 55 -1.29 -7.95 19.90
N VAL A 56 -1.74 -7.78 18.66
CA VAL A 56 -2.48 -8.80 17.90
C VAL A 56 -1.50 -9.73 17.16
N GLY A 57 -0.48 -9.16 16.52
CA GLY A 57 0.55 -9.94 15.84
C GLY A 57 1.72 -9.11 15.36
N GLU A 58 2.91 -9.68 15.44
CA GLU A 58 4.14 -9.12 14.87
C GLU A 58 4.91 -10.24 14.18
N HIS A 59 5.32 -10.02 12.93
CA HIS A 59 6.20 -10.96 12.24
C HIS A 59 7.65 -10.74 12.68
N ARG A 60 8.36 -11.82 12.98
CA ARG A 60 9.80 -11.81 13.25
C ARG A 60 10.51 -12.59 12.17
N LEU A 61 11.48 -11.95 11.52
CA LEU A 61 12.37 -12.62 10.59
C LEU A 61 13.34 -13.50 11.38
N ASN A 62 13.28 -14.81 11.14
CA ASN A 62 14.23 -15.78 11.71
C ASN A 62 15.52 -15.78 10.89
N VAL A 63 16.39 -14.81 11.16
CA VAL A 63 17.70 -14.68 10.51
C VAL A 63 18.70 -15.59 11.25
N ASN A 64 19.57 -16.27 10.50
CA ASN A 64 20.67 -17.04 11.08
C ASN A 64 21.62 -16.08 11.83
N PRO A 65 21.84 -16.24 13.15
CA PRO A 65 22.70 -15.35 13.93
C PRO A 65 24.17 -15.38 13.51
N ASP A 66 24.63 -16.47 12.86
CA ASP A 66 26.01 -16.60 12.38
C ASP A 66 26.26 -15.78 11.09
N PHE A 67 25.20 -15.23 10.49
CA PHE A 67 25.33 -14.48 9.25
C PHE A 67 25.67 -13.01 9.51
N THR A 68 26.75 -12.53 8.88
CA THR A 68 27.18 -11.13 8.98
C THR A 68 26.23 -10.20 8.22
N PRO A 69 25.66 -9.16 8.86
CA PRO A 69 24.83 -8.17 8.19
C PRO A 69 25.54 -7.47 7.02
N ILE A 70 24.82 -7.24 5.93
CA ILE A 70 25.35 -6.59 4.73
C ILE A 70 24.78 -5.18 4.58
N LYS A 71 25.68 -4.19 4.48
CA LYS A 71 25.35 -2.83 4.05
C LYS A 71 25.72 -2.65 2.59
N GLN A 72 24.73 -2.68 1.71
CA GLN A 72 24.97 -2.40 0.30
C GLN A 72 25.41 -0.94 0.12
N LYS A 73 26.46 -0.73 -0.67
CA LYS A 73 26.88 0.61 -1.10
C LYS A 73 25.74 1.25 -1.88
N LYS A 74 25.43 2.52 -1.56
CA LYS A 74 24.41 3.31 -2.28
C LYS A 74 24.72 3.31 -3.77
N ARG A 75 23.75 2.87 -4.58
CA ARG A 75 23.83 2.96 -6.04
C ARG A 75 23.41 4.36 -6.49
N PRO A 76 24.19 5.03 -7.36
CA PRO A 76 23.76 6.29 -7.94
C PRO A 76 22.55 6.03 -8.85
N MET A 77 21.55 6.88 -8.72
CA MET A 77 20.41 6.94 -9.63
C MET A 77 20.35 8.32 -10.27
N ALA A 78 19.77 8.40 -11.47
CA ALA A 78 19.46 9.68 -12.09
C ALA A 78 18.57 10.53 -11.16
N ARG A 79 18.69 11.86 -11.24
CA ARG A 79 17.96 12.79 -10.38
C ARG A 79 16.46 12.53 -10.38
N GLU A 80 15.87 12.42 -11.57
CA GLU A 80 14.43 12.16 -11.74
C GLU A 80 13.98 10.89 -11.00
N ARG A 81 14.78 9.82 -11.05
CA ARG A 81 14.47 8.57 -10.33
C ARG A 81 14.60 8.72 -8.81
N ASN A 82 15.60 9.46 -8.33
CA ASN A 82 15.71 9.75 -6.90
C ASN A 82 14.53 10.56 -6.40
N ASP A 83 14.04 11.52 -7.20
CA ASP A 83 12.90 12.36 -6.81
C ASP A 83 11.63 11.51 -6.65
N VAL A 84 11.40 10.54 -7.55
CA VAL A 84 10.30 9.56 -7.44
C VAL A 84 10.44 8.70 -6.18
N VAL A 85 11.63 8.11 -5.96
CA VAL A 85 11.89 7.28 -4.77
C VAL A 85 11.71 8.07 -3.48
N ASN A 86 12.20 9.31 -3.43
CA ASN A 86 12.07 10.16 -2.25
C ASN A 86 10.61 10.52 -1.97
N LYS A 87 9.82 10.83 -3.01
CA LYS A 87 8.40 11.12 -2.86
C LYS A 87 7.65 9.92 -2.27
N GLU A 88 7.84 8.74 -2.85
CA GLU A 88 7.22 7.50 -2.39
C GLU A 88 7.60 7.17 -0.93
N VAL A 89 8.89 7.25 -0.61
CA VAL A 89 9.36 7.00 0.77
C VAL A 89 8.75 7.98 1.75
N MET A 90 8.61 9.26 1.39
CA MET A 90 8.00 10.26 2.27
C MET A 90 6.51 9.99 2.49
N GLU A 91 5.78 9.56 1.45
CA GLU A 91 4.38 9.15 1.58
C GLU A 91 4.23 7.94 2.51
N LEU A 92 5.07 6.91 2.35
CA LEU A 92 5.06 5.73 3.22
C LEU A 92 5.48 6.03 4.67
N VAL A 93 6.37 7.00 4.89
CA VAL A 93 6.71 7.50 6.23
C VAL A 93 5.53 8.25 6.85
N LYS A 94 4.85 9.10 6.07
CA LYS A 94 3.66 9.83 6.52
C LYS A 94 2.52 8.88 6.91
N ALA A 95 2.33 7.80 6.14
CA ALA A 95 1.39 6.73 6.44
C ALA A 95 1.79 5.84 7.63
N GLY A 96 2.99 6.01 8.18
CA GLY A 96 3.49 5.20 9.31
C GLY A 96 3.90 3.77 8.93
N VAL A 97 3.92 3.43 7.65
CA VAL A 97 4.39 2.13 7.12
C VAL A 97 5.90 2.01 7.28
N LEU A 98 6.63 3.10 6.96
CA LEU A 98 8.08 3.20 7.16
C LEU A 98 8.40 4.06 8.37
N ARG A 99 9.49 3.69 9.05
CA ARG A 99 10.04 4.43 10.18
C ARG A 99 11.54 4.62 10.03
N PRO A 100 12.07 5.83 10.31
CA PRO A 100 13.51 6.05 10.34
C PRO A 100 14.19 5.12 11.35
N THR A 101 15.38 4.62 11.00
CA THR A 101 16.20 3.79 11.88
C THR A 101 17.60 4.37 11.99
N GLN A 102 18.19 4.29 13.18
CA GLN A 102 19.55 4.76 13.43
C GLN A 102 20.54 3.60 13.31
N PHE A 103 21.67 3.84 12.64
CA PHE A 103 22.78 2.90 12.51
C PHE A 103 22.39 1.48 12.01
N PRO A 104 21.67 1.35 10.88
CA PRO A 104 21.25 0.04 10.38
C PRO A 104 22.46 -0.83 10.04
N LEU A 105 22.41 -2.11 10.47
CA LEU A 105 23.40 -3.13 10.09
C LEU A 105 23.10 -3.75 8.71
N TRP A 106 21.82 -3.76 8.33
CA TRP A 106 21.33 -4.26 7.04
C TRP A 106 20.85 -3.08 6.19
N VAL A 107 21.42 -2.93 4.98
CA VAL A 107 21.00 -1.87 4.03
C VAL A 107 20.93 -2.47 2.64
N ALA A 108 19.78 -2.32 1.99
CA ALA A 108 19.58 -2.68 0.59
C ALA A 108 19.31 -1.43 -0.24
N ASN A 109 19.71 -1.45 -1.51
CA ASN A 109 19.38 -0.38 -2.44
C ASN A 109 17.93 -0.48 -2.92
N PRO A 110 17.17 0.64 -3.01
CA PRO A 110 15.87 0.63 -3.66
C PRO A 110 16.01 0.31 -5.15
N VAL A 111 14.96 -0.25 -5.74
CA VAL A 111 14.86 -0.51 -7.18
C VAL A 111 13.52 0.04 -7.65
N LEU A 112 13.54 0.87 -8.68
CA LEU A 112 12.34 1.35 -9.36
C LEU A 112 11.96 0.31 -10.43
N VAL A 113 10.70 -0.13 -10.43
CA VAL A 113 10.15 -1.15 -11.35
C VAL A 113 9.25 -0.48 -12.39
#